data_AF-A0A8T0IF59-F1
#
_entry.id   AF-A0A8T0IF59-F1
#
_cell.length_a   1.000
_cell.length_b   1.000
_cell.length_c   1.000
_cell.angle_alpha   90.00
_cell.angle_beta   90.00
_cell.angle_gamma   90.00
#
_symmetry.space_group_name_H-M   'P 1'
#
loop_
_entity.id
_entity.type
_entity.pdbx_description
1 polymer ?
#
loop_
_entity_poly.entity_id
_entity_poly.type
_entity_poly.pdbx_seq_one_letter_code
_entity_poly.pdbx_strand_id
1 'polypeptide(L)'
;MAMALTGCSGLQRRTPASTTPHPAVLGPETSLRLNFNSARPWPGTGLGGFQEMEMPRLWAAGGGRAPTTLLLNLQRGWNVVDLRAALDFRISLKSNVGLSRRYNPLFKYVQPRPQTCSHVLTMADLLNHIETSLQNAGQDEGTTARDISTERVNNAGATSKERVSTGPGLYREERSLNRRIIEAPDAEYVLAVVTEALNKPHWGQPRKVPLSPVNCATALHRIAKRLDEASMRKSEKLMFARRPEMRDFLDASVKAFPWCSGQGLANIAWALSKIGGSALFIEEMDLLADAAHEKLPEFNAQNLANTTGAFASMLHSAPFLFEAVAKRAGTLTDTFRPQELVQILWAFACMNHPIDFLFDSLDALMVEKPDAQATTFRGFSQQQLASMAWSSAVLGQMDRPWFISLWKCINARSMAWTSELDRKPKGAQHLCQLYQANLALRLECPDSLLVTERELDAMIHEAWEKEKAASKLSSGDHKEVDRLLVGATGRSWVSEYEGAPYSLDLALVDLKVALEIDGRTHFSRNTNTLLGHTVLKQRLLRAAEWTIIPIPFHEWEELRGELERTRYLRRLLDGFI
;
A
#
# COMPACT_ATOMS: atom_id res chain seq x y z
N MET A 1 -64.87 -10.55 -6.14
CA MET A 1 -65.40 -11.78 -6.76
C MET A 1 -64.54 -12.92 -6.23
N ALA A 2 -64.81 -13.33 -4.98
CA ALA A 2 -65.51 -14.56 -4.61
C ALA A 2 -64.57 -15.78 -4.72
N MET A 3 -64.00 -16.24 -3.59
CA MET A 3 -64.49 -17.35 -2.73
C MET A 3 -63.77 -18.67 -3.12
N ALA A 4 -63.39 -19.61 -2.25
CA ALA A 4 -63.67 -19.81 -0.83
C ALA A 4 -62.91 -21.06 -0.30
N LEU A 5 -62.49 -20.99 0.97
CA LEU A 5 -62.65 -21.98 2.07
C LEU A 5 -62.00 -23.38 1.92
N THR A 6 -61.44 -24.05 2.94
CA THR A 6 -61.61 -24.18 4.42
C THR A 6 -60.27 -24.73 5.00
N GLY A 7 -59.88 -24.71 6.29
CA GLY A 7 -60.45 -24.30 7.58
C GLY A 7 -59.71 -25.01 8.75
N CYS A 8 -59.32 -24.23 9.77
CA CYS A 8 -59.18 -24.51 11.24
C CYS A 8 -58.30 -25.68 11.76
N SER A 9 -57.55 -25.60 12.87
CA SER A 9 -57.67 -24.84 14.14
C SER A 9 -56.33 -24.89 14.91
N GLY A 10 -55.89 -23.83 15.59
CA GLY A 10 -56.04 -23.72 17.06
C GLY A 10 -55.09 -22.65 17.65
N LEU A 11 -55.68 -21.67 18.34
CA LEU A 11 -55.03 -20.56 19.07
C LEU A 11 -54.72 -20.95 20.51
N GLN A 12 -53.63 -20.42 21.08
CA GLN A 12 -53.66 -19.77 22.40
C GLN A 12 -52.46 -18.83 22.62
N ARG A 13 -52.76 -17.56 22.93
CA ARG A 13 -51.83 -16.55 23.47
C ARG A 13 -51.90 -16.56 25.00
N ARG A 14 -50.78 -16.36 25.68
CA ARG A 14 -50.72 -15.66 26.99
C ARG A 14 -49.43 -14.83 27.10
N THR A 15 -49.58 -13.68 27.76
CA THR A 15 -48.71 -12.51 27.97
C THR A 15 -47.73 -12.68 29.16
N PRO A 16 -46.82 -11.70 29.44
CA PRO A 16 -45.50 -11.94 30.03
C PRO A 16 -45.44 -11.77 31.55
N ALA A 17 -44.41 -12.33 32.19
CA ALA A 17 -44.08 -12.11 33.59
C ALA A 17 -42.61 -11.69 33.76
N SER A 18 -42.45 -10.50 34.36
CA SER A 18 -41.23 -9.95 34.94
C SER A 18 -40.85 -10.67 36.23
N THR A 19 -39.55 -10.90 36.46
CA THR A 19 -39.01 -11.10 37.82
C THR A 19 -37.55 -10.66 37.86
N THR A 20 -37.26 -9.73 38.75
CA THR A 20 -35.92 -9.36 39.24
C THR A 20 -35.43 -10.41 40.25
N PRO A 21 -34.11 -10.52 40.48
CA PRO A 21 -33.63 -10.51 41.86
C PRO A 21 -32.33 -9.71 42.09
N HIS A 22 -32.21 -9.21 43.32
CA HIS A 22 -31.09 -8.45 43.90
C HIS A 22 -30.05 -9.39 44.59
N PRO A 23 -28.92 -8.88 45.15
CA PRO A 23 -27.56 -9.36 44.89
C PRO A 23 -27.04 -10.41 45.90
N ALA A 24 -26.08 -11.23 45.47
CA ALA A 24 -25.31 -12.11 46.34
C ALA A 24 -23.83 -11.68 46.40
N VAL A 25 -23.34 -11.55 47.63
CA VAL A 25 -21.97 -11.27 48.06
C VAL A 25 -21.11 -12.54 47.89
N LEU A 26 -19.90 -12.41 47.33
CA LEU A 26 -18.88 -13.47 47.37
C LEU A 26 -17.50 -12.88 47.65
N GLY A 27 -16.82 -13.43 48.67
CA GLY A 27 -15.44 -13.18 49.05
C GLY A 27 -14.41 -13.91 48.16
N PRO A 28 -13.10 -13.77 48.45
CA PRO A 28 -12.04 -14.22 47.58
C PRO A 28 -11.69 -15.70 47.77
N GLU A 29 -10.98 -16.25 46.79
CA GLU A 29 -10.42 -17.61 46.66
C GLU A 29 -11.23 -18.60 45.81
N THR A 30 -10.80 -18.77 44.56
CA THR A 30 -10.75 -20.09 43.92
C THR A 30 -9.73 -20.09 42.79
N SER A 31 -8.74 -20.95 42.94
CA SER A 31 -7.71 -21.31 41.97
C SER A 31 -8.29 -22.07 40.79
N LEU A 32 -8.10 -21.57 39.56
CA LEU A 32 -8.38 -22.30 38.32
C LEU A 32 -7.14 -23.11 37.90
N ARG A 33 -7.17 -24.43 38.12
CA ARG A 33 -6.28 -25.40 37.45
C ARG A 33 -6.86 -25.70 36.07
N LEU A 34 -6.12 -25.40 35.00
CA LEU A 34 -6.41 -25.92 33.66
C LEU A 34 -5.61 -27.20 33.43
N ASN A 35 -6.33 -28.27 33.10
CA ASN A 35 -5.82 -29.63 32.90
C ASN A 35 -5.53 -29.83 31.40
N PHE A 36 -4.26 -29.94 31.01
CA PHE A 36 -3.87 -30.25 29.64
C PHE A 36 -3.69 -31.77 29.48
N ASN A 37 -4.69 -32.45 28.93
CA ASN A 37 -4.55 -33.83 28.50
C ASN A 37 -5.39 -34.09 27.24
N SER A 38 -4.92 -33.58 26.10
CA SER A 38 -5.23 -34.14 24.77
C SER A 38 -4.37 -33.47 23.69
N ALA A 39 -3.08 -33.79 23.64
CA ALA A 39 -2.29 -33.64 22.43
C ALA A 39 -1.26 -34.78 22.38
N ARG A 40 -1.41 -35.69 21.40
CA ARG A 40 -0.41 -36.72 21.12
C ARG A 40 0.85 -36.06 20.54
N PRO A 41 2.06 -36.51 20.89
CA PRO A 41 3.28 -35.99 20.27
C PRO A 41 3.45 -36.54 18.85
N TRP A 42 3.82 -35.67 17.89
CA TRP A 42 4.38 -36.09 16.61
C TRP A 42 5.90 -36.26 16.76
N PRO A 43 6.50 -37.34 16.22
CA PRO A 43 7.91 -37.66 16.42
C PRO A 43 8.80 -36.93 15.41
N GLY A 44 9.94 -36.42 15.87
CA GLY A 44 11.04 -36.03 14.98
C GLY A 44 11.69 -34.68 15.24
N THR A 45 12.15 -34.40 16.46
CA THR A 45 13.33 -33.56 16.70
C THR A 45 14.02 -34.05 17.97
N GLY A 46 15.11 -34.77 17.79
CA GLY A 46 16.04 -35.05 18.88
C GLY A 46 16.89 -33.80 19.11
N LEU A 47 16.79 -33.23 20.30
CA LEU A 47 17.86 -32.58 21.08
C LEU A 47 17.24 -32.13 22.40
N GLY A 48 17.76 -32.66 23.50
CA GLY A 48 17.16 -32.60 24.82
C GLY A 48 17.43 -31.33 25.63
N GLY A 49 16.73 -31.26 26.77
CA GLY A 49 17.11 -30.45 27.93
C GLY A 49 16.36 -29.13 28.10
N PHE A 50 15.17 -29.16 28.69
CA PHE A 50 14.63 -27.98 29.39
C PHE A 50 15.25 -27.93 30.79
N GLN A 51 16.11 -26.93 31.05
CA GLN A 51 16.43 -26.49 32.40
C GLN A 51 15.49 -25.36 32.81
N GLU A 52 14.84 -25.50 33.96
CA GLU A 52 14.07 -24.45 34.63
C GLU A 52 14.99 -23.26 34.96
N MET A 53 14.62 -22.05 34.52
CA MET A 53 15.19 -20.81 35.04
C MET A 53 14.23 -20.21 36.07
N GLU A 54 14.65 -20.21 37.34
CA GLU A 54 14.05 -19.43 38.42
C GLU A 54 14.26 -17.92 38.16
N MET A 55 13.20 -17.11 38.34
CA MET A 55 13.31 -15.64 38.41
C MET A 55 13.52 -15.17 39.86
N PRO A 56 14.41 -14.19 40.13
CA PRO A 56 14.65 -13.69 41.48
C PRO A 56 13.48 -12.89 42.04
N ARG A 57 13.20 -13.11 43.33
CA ARG A 57 12.32 -12.28 44.17
C ARG A 57 12.95 -10.90 44.43
N LEU A 58 12.31 -9.82 43.99
CA LEU A 58 12.48 -8.49 44.58
C LEU A 58 11.10 -7.86 44.84
N TRP A 59 11.01 -7.22 46.00
CA TRP A 59 9.82 -7.13 46.84
C TRP A 59 9.06 -5.80 46.68
N ALA A 60 7.88 -5.80 47.30
CA ALA A 60 6.92 -4.71 47.40
C ALA A 60 7.41 -3.54 48.27
N ALA A 61 7.03 -2.31 47.91
CA ALA A 61 6.46 -1.28 48.79
C ALA A 61 6.27 0.04 48.01
N GLY A 62 5.09 0.65 48.12
CA GLY A 62 4.83 2.02 47.67
C GLY A 62 3.82 2.10 46.53
N GLY A 63 2.60 2.54 46.86
CA GLY A 63 1.50 2.72 45.92
C GLY A 63 1.85 3.67 44.78
N GLY A 64 1.79 3.15 43.56
CA GLY A 64 1.96 3.89 42.32
C GLY A 64 1.60 2.98 41.15
N ARG A 65 0.85 3.50 40.18
CA ARG A 65 0.30 2.76 39.03
C ARG A 65 1.39 1.96 38.30
N ALA A 66 1.15 0.67 38.06
CA ALA A 66 2.05 -0.20 37.30
C ALA A 66 2.11 0.23 35.82
N PRO A 67 3.30 0.36 35.20
CA PRO A 67 3.43 0.44 33.76
C PRO A 67 3.43 -0.97 33.17
N THR A 68 2.34 -1.34 32.49
CA THR A 68 2.29 -2.58 31.70
C THR A 68 3.10 -2.38 30.42
N THR A 69 4.40 -2.64 30.46
CA THR A 69 5.23 -2.79 29.26
C THR A 69 6.04 -4.08 29.41
N LEU A 70 5.56 -5.14 28.77
CA LEU A 70 6.30 -6.39 28.63
C LEU A 70 7.30 -6.17 27.49
N LEU A 71 8.56 -5.85 27.82
CA LEU A 71 9.66 -5.83 26.84
C LEU A 71 10.15 -7.26 26.63
N LEU A 72 9.71 -7.89 25.54
CA LEU A 72 10.33 -9.11 25.03
C LEU A 72 11.63 -8.72 24.33
N ASN A 73 12.77 -9.02 24.93
CA ASN A 73 14.07 -8.96 24.26
C ASN A 73 14.16 -10.11 23.24
N LEU A 74 14.02 -9.78 21.96
CA LEU A 74 14.22 -10.72 20.86
C LEU A 74 15.73 -10.94 20.65
N GLN A 75 16.27 -12.06 21.14
CA GLN A 75 17.54 -12.57 20.67
C GLN A 75 17.34 -13.46 19.44
N ARG A 76 18.29 -13.39 18.50
CA ARG A 76 18.30 -14.12 17.22
C ARG A 76 18.02 -15.62 17.43
N GLY A 77 17.03 -16.17 16.72
CA GLY A 77 16.90 -17.62 16.57
C GLY A 77 15.50 -18.24 16.56
N TRP A 78 14.42 -17.45 16.59
CA TRP A 78 13.05 -18.01 16.60
C TRP A 78 12.54 -18.20 15.17
N ASN A 79 11.94 -19.35 14.85
CA ASN A 79 11.32 -19.61 13.54
C ASN A 79 9.81 -19.34 13.60
N VAL A 80 9.14 -19.32 12.44
CA VAL A 80 7.73 -18.91 12.26
C VAL A 80 6.74 -19.71 13.13
N VAL A 81 7.11 -20.91 13.59
CA VAL A 81 6.26 -21.75 14.46
C VAL A 81 6.17 -21.17 15.87
N ASP A 82 7.24 -20.56 16.38
CA ASP A 82 7.30 -20.01 17.73
C ASP A 82 6.48 -18.71 17.86
N LEU A 83 6.38 -17.93 16.78
CA LEU A 83 5.53 -16.74 16.68
C LEU A 83 4.03 -17.10 16.69
N ARG A 84 3.67 -18.28 16.17
CA ARG A 84 2.27 -18.75 16.13
C ARG A 84 1.80 -19.22 17.50
N ALA A 85 2.66 -19.90 18.27
CA ALA A 85 2.37 -20.24 19.66
C ALA A 85 2.18 -19.01 20.57
N ALA A 86 2.96 -17.95 20.36
CA ALA A 86 2.80 -16.68 21.07
C ALA A 86 1.50 -15.93 20.69
N LEU A 87 1.04 -16.10 19.43
CA LEU A 87 -0.22 -15.54 18.95
C LEU A 87 -1.43 -16.30 19.52
N ASP A 88 -1.36 -17.62 19.60
CA ASP A 88 -2.42 -18.48 20.14
C ASP A 88 -2.59 -18.28 21.66
N PHE A 89 -1.50 -18.03 22.40
CA PHE A 89 -1.56 -17.65 23.81
C PHE A 89 -2.33 -16.33 24.04
N ARG A 90 -2.30 -15.42 23.05
CA ARG A 90 -3.01 -14.13 23.10
C ARG A 90 -4.50 -14.24 22.79
N ILE A 91 -4.91 -15.24 22.02
CA ILE A 91 -6.32 -15.49 21.69
C ILE A 91 -7.06 -16.10 22.89
N SER A 92 -6.39 -16.94 23.70
CA SER A 92 -6.96 -17.52 24.92
C SER A 92 -7.22 -16.49 26.04
N LEU A 93 -6.44 -15.40 26.11
CA LEU A 93 -6.67 -14.31 27.07
C LEU A 93 -7.83 -13.38 26.69
N LYS A 94 -8.18 -13.27 25.39
CA LYS A 94 -9.30 -12.43 24.93
C LYS A 94 -10.67 -13.09 25.14
N SER A 95 -10.74 -14.42 25.26
CA SER A 95 -12.02 -15.12 25.45
C SER A 95 -12.49 -15.18 26.92
N ASN A 96 -11.68 -14.78 27.90
CA ASN A 96 -12.02 -14.92 29.33
C ASN A 96 -12.08 -13.63 30.16
N VAL A 97 -11.93 -12.44 29.57
CA VAL A 97 -12.16 -11.18 30.29
C VAL A 97 -12.88 -10.17 29.39
N GLY A 98 -14.18 -10.01 29.62
CA GLY A 98 -14.97 -8.95 28.99
C GLY A 98 -14.55 -7.58 29.49
N LEU A 99 -13.68 -6.89 28.73
CA LEU A 99 -13.37 -5.47 28.94
C LEU A 99 -13.47 -4.72 27.61
N SER A 100 -14.59 -4.03 27.44
CA SER A 100 -14.75 -2.93 26.49
C SER A 100 -14.01 -1.71 27.04
N ARG A 101 -12.89 -1.33 26.40
CA ARG A 101 -12.46 0.06 26.17
C ARG A 101 -11.15 0.14 25.37
N ARG A 102 -11.11 1.16 24.50
CA ARG A 102 -10.04 1.59 23.58
C ARG A 102 -8.62 1.30 24.08
N TYR A 103 -7.85 0.52 23.32
CA TYR A 103 -6.38 0.53 23.36
C TYR A 103 -5.83 0.24 21.95
N ASN A 104 -4.94 1.13 21.51
CA ASN A 104 -4.23 1.08 20.24
C ASN A 104 -2.76 0.73 20.53
N PRO A 105 -2.20 -0.40 20.08
CA PRO A 105 -0.78 -0.69 20.28
C PRO A 105 0.02 -0.29 19.03
N LEU A 106 0.89 0.72 19.20
CA LEU A 106 2.01 1.00 18.32
C LEU A 106 2.97 -0.20 18.29
N PHE A 107 3.15 -0.84 17.13
CA PHE A 107 4.28 -1.73 16.88
C PHE A 107 5.36 -0.95 16.11
N LYS A 108 6.48 -0.61 16.77
CA LYS A 108 7.70 -0.17 16.09
C LYS A 108 8.48 -1.41 15.65
N TYR A 109 8.54 -1.64 14.34
CA TYR A 109 9.46 -2.58 13.74
C TYR A 109 10.79 -1.83 13.50
N VAL A 110 11.83 -2.14 14.29
CA VAL A 110 13.18 -1.62 14.05
C VAL A 110 13.97 -2.72 13.34
N GLN A 111 14.15 -2.56 12.03
CA GLN A 111 15.12 -3.36 11.26
C GLN A 111 16.52 -2.74 11.41
N PRO A 112 17.58 -3.54 11.60
CA PRO A 112 18.95 -3.03 11.76
C PRO A 112 19.49 -2.56 10.40
N ARG A 113 19.92 -1.29 10.31
CA ARG A 113 20.71 -0.79 9.18
C ARG A 113 22.15 -1.31 9.27
N PRO A 114 22.82 -1.65 8.16
CA PRO A 114 24.27 -1.80 8.16
C PRO A 114 24.91 -0.42 8.33
N GLN A 115 25.75 -0.29 9.35
CA GLN A 115 26.42 0.95 9.74
C GLN A 115 27.53 1.33 8.77
N THR A 116 27.65 2.63 8.50
CA THR A 116 28.96 3.31 8.59
C THR A 116 28.79 4.65 9.32
N CYS A 117 29.84 5.02 10.06
CA CYS A 117 30.10 6.25 10.81
C CYS A 117 29.78 6.26 12.32
N SER A 118 30.87 6.49 13.03
CA SER A 118 31.16 6.43 14.46
C SER A 118 30.65 7.63 15.25
N HIS A 119 29.84 7.39 16.29
CA HIS A 119 29.88 8.08 17.59
C HIS A 119 29.00 7.27 18.56
N VAL A 120 29.61 6.64 19.57
CA VAL A 120 28.90 5.86 20.60
C VAL A 120 28.50 6.82 21.72
N LEU A 121 27.22 7.15 21.81
CA LEU A 121 26.63 7.77 23.01
C LEU A 121 26.47 6.68 24.08
N THR A 122 26.91 6.96 25.30
CA THR A 122 26.85 5.99 26.40
C THR A 122 25.51 6.07 27.12
N MET A 123 25.13 5.02 27.84
CA MET A 123 23.88 4.96 28.62
C MET A 123 23.75 6.10 29.65
N ALA A 124 24.89 6.66 30.10
CA ALA A 124 24.92 7.82 30.99
C ALA A 124 24.40 9.10 30.31
N ASP A 125 24.67 9.29 29.01
CA ASP A 125 24.23 10.47 28.25
C ASP A 125 22.72 10.48 28.05
N LEU A 126 22.12 9.29 27.90
CA LEU A 126 20.67 9.12 27.77
C LEU A 126 19.93 9.38 29.09
N LEU A 127 20.51 8.98 30.22
CA LEU A 127 19.94 9.19 31.55
C LEU A 127 19.97 10.68 31.95
N ASN A 128 21.05 11.38 31.65
CA ASN A 128 21.18 12.81 31.92
C ASN A 128 20.13 13.65 31.16
N HIS A 129 19.82 13.25 29.92
CA HIS A 129 18.83 13.95 29.09
C HIS A 129 17.40 13.76 29.58
N ILE A 130 17.11 12.60 30.20
CA ILE A 130 15.81 12.31 30.81
C ILE A 130 15.65 13.08 32.12
N GLU A 131 16.69 13.17 32.95
CA GLU A 131 16.68 13.98 34.18
C GLU A 131 16.47 15.48 33.91
N THR A 132 17.12 16.01 32.87
CA THR A 132 16.96 17.43 32.49
C THR A 132 15.55 17.72 31.97
N SER A 133 14.93 16.76 31.28
CA SER A 133 13.56 16.89 30.75
C SER A 133 12.49 16.80 31.84
N LEU A 134 12.75 16.05 32.92
CA LEU A 134 11.83 15.92 34.06
C LEU A 134 11.90 17.13 35.01
N GLN A 135 13.04 17.83 35.09
CA GLN A 135 13.16 19.07 35.86
C GLN A 135 12.44 20.27 35.20
N ASN A 136 12.30 20.27 33.88
CA ASN A 136 11.65 21.34 33.13
C ASN A 136 10.10 21.24 33.08
N ALA A 137 9.51 20.14 33.56
CA ALA A 137 8.07 19.91 33.52
C ALA A 137 7.33 20.34 34.81
N GLY A 138 8.03 20.94 35.78
CA GLY A 138 7.50 21.30 37.10
C GLY A 138 7.11 22.77 37.32
N GLN A 139 7.09 23.60 36.28
CA GLN A 139 6.71 25.01 36.38
C GLN A 139 5.70 25.38 35.30
N ASP A 140 4.41 25.21 35.60
CA ASP A 140 3.32 26.06 35.09
C ASP A 140 1.99 25.58 35.70
N GLU A 141 1.72 26.01 36.94
CA GLU A 141 0.36 26.05 37.49
C GLU A 141 -0.01 27.50 37.81
N GLY A 142 -1.10 27.97 37.16
CA GLY A 142 -1.96 29.02 37.70
C GLY A 142 -1.97 30.35 36.94
N THR A 143 -3.00 30.59 36.12
CA THR A 143 -3.96 31.69 36.36
C THR A 143 -5.20 31.62 35.45
N THR A 144 -6.31 32.01 36.06
CA THR A 144 -7.71 31.91 35.63
C THR A 144 -8.17 32.94 34.59
N ALA A 145 -9.24 32.59 33.89
CA ALA A 145 -9.99 33.40 32.93
C ALA A 145 -10.59 34.71 33.50
N ARG A 146 -10.57 35.79 32.70
CA ARG A 146 -11.69 36.72 32.48
C ARG A 146 -11.41 37.76 31.38
N ASP A 147 -12.51 38.11 30.72
CA ASP A 147 -12.87 39.33 30.00
C ASP A 147 -12.40 39.61 28.56
N ILE A 148 -13.43 39.60 27.72
CA ILE A 148 -13.54 40.13 26.36
C ILE A 148 -13.61 41.66 26.46
N SER A 149 -12.70 42.38 25.79
CA SER A 149 -13.06 43.62 25.12
C SER A 149 -12.03 44.00 24.05
N THR A 150 -12.59 44.54 22.98
CA THR A 150 -11.99 45.14 21.80
C THR A 150 -10.90 46.16 22.10
N GLU A 151 -9.75 46.05 21.44
CA GLU A 151 -9.05 47.22 20.91
C GLU A 151 -8.05 46.86 19.80
N ARG A 152 -8.21 47.53 18.65
CA ARG A 152 -7.17 47.68 17.64
C ARG A 152 -6.05 48.51 18.25
N VAL A 153 -4.80 48.13 17.98
CA VAL A 153 -3.68 48.97 17.48
C VAL A 153 -2.34 48.35 17.91
N ASN A 154 -1.54 48.07 16.88
CA ASN A 154 -0.07 48.00 16.84
C ASN A 154 0.68 47.30 17.96
N ASN A 155 1.28 46.15 17.63
CA ASN A 155 2.57 45.80 18.20
C ASN A 155 3.54 45.35 17.10
N ALA A 156 4.44 46.27 16.75
CA ALA A 156 5.69 45.96 16.07
C ALA A 156 6.66 45.44 17.12
N GLY A 157 7.18 44.21 16.96
CA GLY A 157 8.17 43.68 17.90
C GLY A 157 8.38 42.17 17.81
N ALA A 158 9.33 41.78 16.95
CA ALA A 158 10.21 40.61 17.09
C ALA A 158 9.58 39.20 17.26
N THR A 159 9.28 38.56 16.13
CA THR A 159 9.77 37.19 15.87
C THR A 159 10.30 37.15 14.45
N SER A 160 11.63 37.21 14.30
CA SER A 160 12.32 37.12 13.01
C SER A 160 12.20 35.72 12.43
N LYS A 161 11.07 35.43 11.79
CA LYS A 161 11.06 34.53 10.64
C LYS A 161 11.68 35.34 9.50
N GLU A 162 12.86 34.95 9.03
CA GLU A 162 13.40 35.44 7.76
C GLU A 162 12.41 35.07 6.62
N ARG A 163 11.40 35.92 6.40
CA ARG A 163 10.79 36.05 5.09
C ARG A 163 11.82 36.76 4.25
N VAL A 164 12.52 36.02 3.40
CA VAL A 164 13.29 36.56 2.29
C VAL A 164 12.33 37.45 1.49
N SER A 165 12.40 38.77 1.67
CA SER A 165 11.59 39.71 0.93
C SER A 165 12.14 39.75 -0.50
N THR A 166 11.50 39.02 -1.41
CA THR A 166 11.78 39.15 -2.85
C THR A 166 11.34 40.55 -3.29
N GLY A 167 12.30 41.39 -3.69
CA GLY A 167 12.00 42.74 -4.16
C GLY A 167 11.05 42.73 -5.38
N PRO A 168 10.33 43.84 -5.66
CA PRO A 168 9.32 43.91 -6.72
C PRO A 168 9.82 43.51 -8.12
N GLY A 169 11.10 43.68 -8.42
CA GLY A 169 11.72 43.29 -9.70
C GLY A 169 11.90 41.76 -9.84
N LEU A 170 12.41 41.11 -8.79
CA LEU A 170 12.61 39.66 -8.75
C LEU A 170 11.30 38.87 -8.90
N TYR A 171 10.23 39.39 -8.31
CA TYR A 171 8.88 38.84 -8.44
C TYR A 171 8.31 38.99 -9.88
N ARG A 172 8.59 40.11 -10.55
CA ARG A 172 8.18 40.32 -11.96
C ARG A 172 8.90 39.36 -12.90
N GLU A 173 10.19 39.13 -12.69
CA GLU A 173 11.00 38.20 -13.49
C GLU A 173 10.53 36.76 -13.33
N GLU A 174 10.27 36.29 -12.11
CA GLU A 174 9.74 34.94 -11.84
C GLU A 174 8.39 34.72 -12.53
N ARG A 175 7.51 35.73 -12.49
CA ARG A 175 6.20 35.68 -13.13
C ARG A 175 6.30 35.71 -14.66
N SER A 176 7.23 36.48 -15.21
CA SER A 176 7.51 36.51 -16.64
C SER A 176 8.04 35.16 -17.12
N LEU A 177 8.98 34.57 -16.39
CA LEU A 177 9.51 33.23 -16.66
C LEU A 177 8.40 32.17 -16.60
N ASN A 178 7.57 32.20 -15.57
CA ASN A 178 6.45 31.25 -15.43
C ASN A 178 5.47 31.36 -16.60
N ARG A 179 5.18 32.59 -17.06
CA ARG A 179 4.35 32.82 -18.24
C ARG A 179 4.96 32.19 -19.50
N ARG A 180 6.25 32.41 -19.76
CA ARG A 180 6.97 31.78 -20.89
C ARG A 180 6.90 30.25 -20.84
N ILE A 181 7.02 29.65 -19.66
CA ILE A 181 6.90 28.20 -19.46
C ILE A 181 5.47 27.71 -19.77
N ILE A 182 4.44 28.45 -19.34
CA ILE A 182 3.03 28.07 -19.55
C ILE A 182 2.65 28.15 -21.04
N GLU A 183 3.10 29.21 -21.71
CA GLU A 183 2.80 29.51 -23.11
C GLU A 183 3.69 28.73 -24.10
N ALA A 184 4.67 27.97 -23.60
CA ALA A 184 5.59 27.18 -24.41
C ALA A 184 4.83 26.23 -25.37
N PRO A 185 5.17 26.22 -26.67
CA PRO A 185 4.49 25.41 -27.66
C PRO A 185 4.79 23.91 -27.50
N ASP A 186 5.99 23.56 -27.07
CA ASP A 186 6.48 22.18 -26.97
C ASP A 186 7.45 22.00 -25.78
N ALA A 187 7.88 20.76 -25.55
CA ALA A 187 8.79 20.42 -24.45
C ALA A 187 10.21 20.98 -24.64
N GLU A 188 10.66 21.11 -25.90
CA GLU A 188 11.98 21.67 -26.24
C GLU A 188 12.06 23.13 -25.84
N TYR A 189 11.01 23.91 -26.12
CA TYR A 189 10.91 25.30 -25.72
C TYR A 189 10.88 25.45 -24.20
N VAL A 190 10.12 24.61 -23.49
CA VAL A 190 10.13 24.65 -22.00
C VAL A 190 11.55 24.41 -21.48
N LEU A 191 12.24 23.39 -22.00
CA LEU A 191 13.60 23.04 -21.58
C LEU A 191 14.57 24.19 -21.89
N ALA A 192 14.52 24.76 -23.09
CA ALA A 192 15.36 25.90 -23.48
C ALA A 192 15.14 27.12 -22.55
N VAL A 193 13.88 27.42 -22.20
CA VAL A 193 13.53 28.54 -21.32
C VAL A 193 14.09 28.34 -19.91
N VAL A 194 14.00 27.14 -19.34
CA VAL A 194 14.53 26.88 -18.00
C VAL A 194 16.06 26.83 -18.01
N THR A 195 16.69 26.27 -19.04
CA THR A 195 18.14 26.27 -19.20
C THR A 195 18.70 27.69 -19.35
N GLU A 196 18.04 28.55 -20.13
CA GLU A 196 18.38 29.98 -20.19
C GLU A 196 18.31 30.63 -18.81
N ALA A 197 17.27 30.33 -18.02
CA ALA A 197 17.12 30.88 -16.69
C ALA A 197 18.19 30.37 -15.69
N LEU A 198 18.59 29.11 -15.79
CA LEU A 198 19.66 28.52 -14.98
C LEU A 198 21.03 29.14 -15.26
N ASN A 199 21.28 29.51 -16.53
CA ASN A 199 22.56 30.04 -16.98
C ASN A 199 22.70 31.56 -16.86
N LYS A 200 21.65 32.28 -16.42
CA LYS A 200 21.71 33.74 -16.28
C LYS A 200 22.68 34.14 -15.16
N PRO A 201 23.73 34.95 -15.46
CA PRO A 201 24.62 35.45 -14.42
C PRO A 201 23.85 36.39 -13.49
N HIS A 202 23.86 36.10 -12.19
CA HIS A 202 23.22 36.93 -11.19
C HIS A 202 24.27 37.83 -10.53
N TRP A 203 24.06 39.14 -10.60
CA TRP A 203 24.96 40.22 -10.16
C TRP A 203 25.37 40.15 -8.68
N GLY A 204 26.39 39.35 -8.36
CA GLY A 204 27.15 39.44 -7.11
C GLY A 204 26.46 39.00 -5.82
N GLN A 205 25.21 38.52 -5.85
CA GLN A 205 24.58 37.83 -4.71
C GLN A 205 23.81 36.58 -5.17
N PRO A 206 23.92 35.46 -4.45
CA PRO A 206 23.23 34.23 -4.83
C PRO A 206 21.72 34.37 -4.59
N ARG A 207 20.91 34.18 -5.63
CA ARG A 207 19.64 33.50 -5.42
C ARG A 207 20.00 32.07 -5.01
N LYS A 208 19.62 31.65 -3.80
CA LYS A 208 19.90 30.29 -3.30
C LYS A 208 19.29 29.18 -4.19
N VAL A 209 18.32 29.50 -5.06
CA VAL A 209 17.82 28.61 -6.12
C VAL A 209 17.48 29.47 -7.37
N PRO A 210 18.05 29.18 -8.56
CA PRO A 210 17.84 29.97 -9.78
C PRO A 210 16.40 29.91 -10.33
N LEU A 211 15.65 28.86 -9.97
CA LEU A 211 14.25 28.67 -10.31
C LEU A 211 13.40 28.64 -9.05
N SER A 212 12.26 29.33 -9.05
CA SER A 212 11.31 29.22 -7.94
C SER A 212 10.67 27.81 -7.91
N PRO A 213 10.19 27.33 -6.74
CA PRO A 213 9.50 26.05 -6.65
C PRO A 213 8.30 25.93 -7.61
N VAL A 214 7.59 27.04 -7.83
CA VAL A 214 6.48 27.12 -8.79
C VAL A 214 6.99 26.99 -10.23
N ASN A 215 8.13 27.61 -10.58
CA ASN A 215 8.72 27.45 -11.90
C ASN A 215 9.14 25.99 -12.16
N CYS A 216 9.80 25.34 -11.19
CA CYS A 216 10.20 23.93 -11.30
C CYS A 216 9.00 23.01 -11.51
N ALA A 217 7.98 23.11 -10.65
CA ALA A 217 6.78 22.29 -10.76
C ALA A 217 6.02 22.53 -12.07
N THR A 218 5.91 23.81 -12.49
CA THR A 218 5.23 24.16 -13.75
C THR A 218 5.99 23.63 -14.96
N ALA A 219 7.32 23.79 -14.99
CA ALA A 219 8.14 23.35 -16.12
C ALA A 219 8.16 21.83 -16.26
N LEU A 220 8.38 21.07 -15.19
CA LEU A 220 8.33 19.59 -15.24
C LEU A 220 6.97 19.10 -15.73
N HIS A 221 5.88 19.65 -15.18
CA HIS A 221 4.53 19.31 -15.63
C HIS A 221 4.32 19.66 -17.12
N ARG A 222 4.77 20.83 -17.57
CA ARG A 222 4.63 21.24 -18.98
C ARG A 222 5.45 20.36 -19.91
N ILE A 223 6.68 20.01 -19.56
CA ILE A 223 7.50 19.05 -20.31
C ILE A 223 6.72 17.74 -20.46
N ALA A 224 6.32 17.12 -19.34
CA ALA A 224 5.57 15.86 -19.36
C ALA A 224 4.32 15.92 -20.26
N LYS A 225 3.51 16.99 -20.08
CA LYS A 225 2.29 17.19 -20.86
C LYS A 225 2.55 17.38 -22.34
N ARG A 226 3.58 18.15 -22.73
CA ARG A 226 3.92 18.38 -24.15
C ARG A 226 4.47 17.12 -24.81
N LEU A 227 5.25 16.31 -24.09
CA LEU A 227 5.71 15.01 -24.59
C LEU A 227 4.52 14.05 -24.83
N ASP A 228 3.50 14.07 -23.95
CA ASP A 228 2.26 13.30 -24.10
C ASP A 228 1.41 13.80 -25.29
N GLU A 229 1.20 15.12 -25.41
CA GLU A 229 0.43 15.72 -26.52
C GLU A 229 1.08 15.46 -27.89
N ALA A 230 2.42 15.44 -27.94
CA ALA A 230 3.18 15.03 -29.12
C ALA A 230 3.14 13.51 -29.38
N SER A 231 2.44 12.73 -28.55
CA SER A 231 2.34 11.27 -28.63
C SER A 231 3.71 10.58 -28.69
N MET A 232 4.71 11.14 -28.01
CA MET A 232 6.07 10.61 -28.04
C MET A 232 6.12 9.21 -27.43
N ARG A 233 6.86 8.32 -28.10
CA ARG A 233 7.08 6.95 -27.66
C ARG A 233 7.92 6.95 -26.38
N LYS A 234 7.80 5.86 -25.61
CA LYS A 234 8.56 5.68 -24.36
C LYS A 234 10.07 5.87 -24.56
N SER A 235 10.65 5.30 -25.63
CA SER A 235 12.07 5.45 -25.94
C SER A 235 12.48 6.91 -26.19
N GLU A 236 11.64 7.69 -26.88
CA GLU A 236 11.90 9.10 -27.18
C GLU A 236 11.86 9.96 -25.91
N LYS A 237 10.88 9.72 -25.03
CA LYS A 237 10.82 10.38 -23.72
C LYS A 237 12.04 10.08 -22.86
N LEU A 238 12.53 8.84 -22.87
CA LEU A 238 13.74 8.46 -22.15
C LEU A 238 15.00 9.12 -22.73
N MET A 239 15.07 9.28 -24.06
CA MET A 239 16.17 10.03 -24.69
C MET A 239 16.13 11.50 -24.31
N PHE A 240 14.96 12.14 -24.33
CA PHE A 240 14.76 13.51 -23.87
C PHE A 240 15.18 13.67 -22.39
N ALA A 241 14.74 12.75 -21.53
CA ALA A 241 15.02 12.74 -20.11
C ALA A 241 16.52 12.62 -19.77
N ARG A 242 17.31 11.97 -20.64
CA ARG A 242 18.74 11.72 -20.42
C ARG A 242 19.65 12.86 -20.86
N ARG A 243 19.11 13.90 -21.52
CA ARG A 243 19.88 15.05 -22.01
C ARG A 243 20.52 15.83 -20.85
N PRO A 244 21.73 16.39 -21.02
CA PRO A 244 22.40 17.17 -19.97
C PRO A 244 21.55 18.30 -19.41
N GLU A 245 20.86 19.05 -20.27
CA GLU A 245 20.02 20.19 -19.89
C GLU A 245 18.86 19.77 -19.00
N MET A 246 18.29 18.59 -19.26
CA MET A 246 17.21 18.03 -18.43
C MET A 246 17.74 17.59 -17.07
N ARG A 247 18.97 17.04 -17.00
CA ARG A 247 19.62 16.68 -15.73
C ARG A 247 19.91 17.93 -14.89
N ASP A 248 20.51 18.96 -15.48
CA ASP A 248 20.80 20.22 -14.79
C ASP A 248 19.52 20.87 -14.25
N PHE A 249 18.44 20.82 -15.05
CA PHE A 249 17.13 21.29 -14.62
C PHE A 249 16.52 20.44 -13.51
N LEU A 250 16.67 19.12 -13.56
CA LEU A 250 16.19 18.23 -12.51
C LEU A 250 16.96 18.42 -11.20
N ASP A 251 18.27 18.58 -11.26
CA ASP A 251 19.12 18.87 -10.09
C ASP A 251 18.71 20.19 -9.41
N ALA A 252 18.38 21.21 -10.19
CA ALA A 252 17.82 22.45 -9.67
C ALA A 252 16.41 22.27 -9.09
N SER A 253 15.58 21.43 -9.72
CA SER A 253 14.22 21.14 -9.27
C SER A 253 14.18 20.38 -7.96
N VAL A 254 15.04 19.37 -7.79
CA VAL A 254 15.16 18.57 -6.56
C VAL A 254 15.48 19.46 -5.35
N LYS A 255 16.38 20.42 -5.50
CA LYS A 255 16.70 21.42 -4.45
C LYS A 255 15.49 22.28 -4.06
N ALA A 256 14.50 22.41 -4.95
CA ALA A 256 13.29 23.16 -4.71
C ALA A 256 12.16 22.33 -4.08
N PHE A 257 12.23 20.99 -4.06
CA PHE A 257 11.15 20.13 -3.57
C PHE A 257 10.66 20.48 -2.15
N PRO A 258 11.53 20.71 -1.14
CA PRO A 258 11.06 21.04 0.21
C PRO A 258 10.23 22.33 0.29
N TRP A 259 10.39 23.21 -0.70
CA TRP A 259 9.76 24.52 -0.78
C TRP A 259 8.53 24.53 -1.72
N CYS A 260 8.25 23.42 -2.38
CA CYS A 260 7.04 23.25 -3.19
C CYS A 260 5.79 23.16 -2.30
N SER A 261 4.65 23.60 -2.84
CA SER A 261 3.35 23.29 -2.23
C SER A 261 2.99 21.82 -2.45
N GLY A 262 2.01 21.30 -1.69
CA GLY A 262 1.52 19.93 -1.90
C GLY A 262 1.02 19.67 -3.34
N GLN A 263 0.36 20.65 -3.95
CA GLN A 263 -0.02 20.57 -5.37
C GLN A 263 1.20 20.57 -6.31
N GLY A 264 2.22 21.36 -6.00
CA GLY A 264 3.48 21.38 -6.75
C GLY A 264 4.17 20.02 -6.75
N LEU A 265 4.29 19.40 -5.57
CA LEU A 265 4.89 18.06 -5.42
C LEU A 265 4.10 16.98 -6.15
N ALA A 266 2.77 16.98 -6.04
CA ALA A 266 1.92 16.03 -6.77
C ALA A 266 2.07 16.17 -8.30
N ASN A 267 2.18 17.40 -8.80
CA ASN A 267 2.41 17.66 -10.23
C ASN A 267 3.80 17.19 -10.68
N ILE A 268 4.83 17.37 -9.85
CA ILE A 268 6.18 16.89 -10.12
C ILE A 268 6.19 15.36 -10.15
N ALA A 269 5.61 14.69 -9.16
CA ALA A 269 5.53 13.23 -9.12
C ALA A 269 4.88 12.67 -10.39
N TRP A 270 3.72 13.23 -10.77
CA TRP A 270 3.05 12.88 -12.02
C TRP A 270 3.97 13.09 -13.23
N ALA A 271 4.64 14.25 -13.33
CA ALA A 271 5.52 14.56 -14.45
C ALA A 271 6.69 13.58 -14.57
N LEU A 272 7.38 13.28 -13.47
CA LEU A 272 8.48 12.33 -13.44
C LEU A 272 8.02 10.93 -13.89
N SER A 273 6.84 10.49 -13.47
CA SER A 273 6.26 9.23 -13.93
C SER A 273 5.97 9.19 -15.43
N LYS A 274 5.55 10.32 -16.03
CA LYS A 274 5.25 10.42 -17.47
C LYS A 274 6.50 10.52 -18.34
N ILE A 275 7.55 11.15 -17.82
CA ILE A 275 8.83 11.35 -18.51
C ILE A 275 9.69 10.08 -18.42
N GLY A 276 9.94 9.60 -17.19
CA GLY A 276 10.90 8.52 -16.91
C GLY A 276 10.28 7.13 -16.80
N GLY A 277 8.99 7.04 -16.48
CA GLY A 277 8.35 5.78 -16.11
C GLY A 277 9.13 5.03 -15.02
N SER A 278 9.13 3.70 -15.08
CA SER A 278 9.91 2.87 -14.15
C SER A 278 11.42 2.84 -14.41
N ALA A 279 11.93 3.52 -15.44
CA ALA A 279 13.31 3.37 -15.91
C ALA A 279 14.28 4.46 -15.41
N LEU A 280 13.78 5.59 -14.90
CA LEU A 280 14.59 6.74 -14.49
C LEU A 280 14.10 7.34 -13.17
N PHE A 281 14.90 8.24 -12.61
CA PHE A 281 14.56 9.06 -11.44
C PHE A 281 14.35 8.26 -10.15
N ILE A 282 15.31 7.39 -9.77
CA ILE A 282 15.19 6.63 -8.50
C ILE A 282 15.40 7.60 -7.33
N GLU A 283 16.55 8.26 -7.26
CA GLU A 283 16.93 9.13 -6.14
C GLU A 283 16.00 10.34 -6.00
N GLU A 284 15.56 10.92 -7.12
CA GLU A 284 14.65 12.06 -7.12
C GLU A 284 13.26 11.68 -6.61
N MET A 285 12.83 10.43 -6.80
CA MET A 285 11.57 9.94 -6.24
C MET A 285 11.67 9.66 -4.74
N ASP A 286 12.84 9.22 -4.24
CA ASP A 286 13.09 9.10 -2.80
C ASP A 286 13.02 10.49 -2.14
N LEU A 287 13.69 11.50 -2.71
CA LEU A 287 13.67 12.88 -2.22
C LEU A 287 12.27 13.53 -2.33
N LEU A 288 11.52 13.19 -3.38
CA LEU A 288 10.13 13.63 -3.51
C LEU A 288 9.24 12.99 -2.45
N ALA A 289 9.48 11.73 -2.07
CA ALA A 289 8.72 11.04 -1.04
C ALA A 289 8.87 11.75 0.32
N ASP A 290 10.09 12.14 0.68
CA ASP A 290 10.38 12.90 1.91
C ASP A 290 9.64 14.25 1.91
N ALA A 291 9.78 15.03 0.84
CA ALA A 291 9.11 16.32 0.71
C ALA A 291 7.58 16.20 0.72
N ALA A 292 7.02 15.18 0.04
CA ALA A 292 5.59 14.92 0.02
C ALA A 292 5.05 14.51 1.39
N HIS A 293 5.81 13.73 2.15
CA HIS A 293 5.46 13.33 3.51
C HIS A 293 5.39 14.55 4.45
N GLU A 294 6.37 15.45 4.40
CA GLU A 294 6.35 16.70 5.19
C GLU A 294 5.18 17.62 4.83
N LYS A 295 4.81 17.66 3.55
CA LYS A 295 3.72 18.49 3.02
C LYS A 295 2.35 17.83 3.03
N LEU A 296 2.24 16.60 3.51
CA LEU A 296 1.02 15.81 3.46
C LEU A 296 -0.23 16.51 4.06
N PRO A 297 -0.13 17.34 5.13
CA PRO A 297 -1.28 18.09 5.63
C PRO A 297 -1.92 19.04 4.61
N GLU A 298 -1.15 19.51 3.61
CA GLU A 298 -1.63 20.38 2.52
C GLU A 298 -2.34 19.60 1.40
N PHE A 299 -2.22 18.27 1.37
CA PHE A 299 -2.72 17.47 0.25
C PHE A 299 -4.24 17.31 0.33
N ASN A 300 -4.89 17.53 -0.82
CA ASN A 300 -6.27 17.14 -1.08
C ASN A 300 -6.34 15.76 -1.76
N ALA A 301 -7.55 15.24 -1.98
CA ALA A 301 -7.79 13.94 -2.62
C ALA A 301 -7.04 13.76 -3.95
N GLN A 302 -7.09 14.78 -4.82
CA GLN A 302 -6.37 14.76 -6.10
C GLN A 302 -4.85 14.69 -5.94
N ASN A 303 -4.29 15.40 -4.95
CA ASN A 303 -2.85 15.37 -4.68
C ASN A 303 -2.40 13.99 -4.16
N LEU A 304 -3.18 13.38 -3.26
CA LEU A 304 -2.92 12.01 -2.80
C LEU A 304 -2.92 11.03 -3.97
N ALA A 305 -3.98 11.04 -4.77
CA ALA A 305 -4.16 10.13 -5.91
C ALA A 305 -3.06 10.29 -6.98
N ASN A 306 -2.69 11.52 -7.32
CA ASN A 306 -1.63 11.77 -8.30
C ASN A 306 -0.26 11.32 -7.79
N THR A 307 0.03 11.58 -6.52
CA THR A 307 1.30 11.20 -5.91
C THR A 307 1.41 9.69 -5.86
N THR A 308 0.48 8.98 -5.20
CA THR A 308 0.56 7.52 -5.12
C THR A 308 0.46 6.85 -6.49
N GLY A 309 -0.34 7.38 -7.41
CA GLY A 309 -0.41 6.91 -8.79
C GLY A 309 0.92 7.02 -9.53
N ALA A 310 1.70 8.07 -9.28
CA ALA A 310 3.04 8.22 -9.85
C ALA A 310 4.01 7.17 -9.28
N PHE A 311 4.05 7.00 -7.94
CA PHE A 311 4.88 5.98 -7.30
C PHE A 311 4.55 4.57 -7.81
N ALA A 312 3.26 4.25 -7.90
CA ALA A 312 2.79 2.97 -8.45
C ALA A 312 3.17 2.79 -9.93
N SER A 313 2.97 3.81 -10.78
CA SER A 313 3.33 3.74 -12.20
C SER A 313 4.84 3.57 -12.43
N MET A 314 5.65 4.08 -11.51
CA MET A 314 7.11 3.96 -11.54
C MET A 314 7.61 2.70 -10.82
N LEU A 315 6.72 1.87 -10.25
CA LEU A 315 7.07 0.72 -9.42
C LEU A 315 7.99 1.10 -8.24
N HIS A 316 7.85 2.31 -7.71
CA HIS A 316 8.78 2.84 -6.71
C HIS A 316 8.18 2.73 -5.31
N SER A 317 8.85 1.95 -4.45
CA SER A 317 8.42 1.68 -3.07
C SER A 317 8.71 2.87 -2.18
N ALA A 318 7.69 3.37 -1.48
CA ALA A 318 7.82 4.39 -0.45
C ALA A 318 6.88 4.10 0.73
N PRO A 319 7.15 3.05 1.54
CA PRO A 319 6.20 2.56 2.54
C PRO A 319 5.79 3.62 3.58
N PHE A 320 6.74 4.46 4.03
CA PHE A 320 6.46 5.51 5.00
C PHE A 320 5.46 6.55 4.47
N LEU A 321 5.58 6.93 3.18
CA LEU A 321 4.66 7.85 2.54
C LEU A 321 3.28 7.20 2.35
N PHE A 322 3.23 5.94 1.90
CA PHE A 322 1.97 5.23 1.70
C PHE A 322 1.20 5.02 3.02
N GLU A 323 1.90 4.72 4.12
CA GLU A 323 1.28 4.61 5.45
C GLU A 323 0.66 5.96 5.88
N ALA A 324 1.37 7.07 5.70
CA ALA A 324 0.87 8.39 6.04
C ALA A 324 -0.30 8.81 5.14
N VAL A 325 -0.20 8.54 3.83
CA VAL A 325 -1.26 8.80 2.85
C VAL A 325 -2.52 8.00 3.18
N ALA A 326 -2.42 6.73 3.59
CA ALA A 326 -3.58 5.91 3.96
C ALA A 326 -4.40 6.56 5.09
N LYS A 327 -3.71 7.05 6.14
CA LYS A 327 -4.34 7.77 7.25
C LYS A 327 -5.02 9.06 6.78
N ARG A 328 -4.33 9.86 5.96
CA ARG A 328 -4.87 11.11 5.42
C ARG A 328 -6.06 10.86 4.49
N ALA A 329 -6.00 9.85 3.63
CA ALA A 329 -7.07 9.47 2.72
C ALA A 329 -8.37 9.15 3.47
N GLY A 330 -8.30 8.41 4.58
CA GLY A 330 -9.46 8.15 5.45
C GLY A 330 -10.16 9.42 5.93
N THR A 331 -9.39 10.47 6.28
CA THR A 331 -9.95 11.76 6.70
C THR A 331 -10.54 12.62 5.56
N LEU A 332 -10.32 12.25 4.31
CA LEU A 332 -10.75 12.99 3.12
C LEU A 332 -11.75 12.21 2.27
N THR A 333 -12.28 11.10 2.79
CA THR A 333 -13.05 10.10 2.04
C THR A 333 -14.23 10.70 1.26
N ASP A 334 -14.92 11.68 1.84
CA ASP A 334 -16.08 12.38 1.25
C ASP A 334 -15.71 13.39 0.15
N THR A 335 -14.43 13.75 0.02
CA THR A 335 -13.93 14.74 -0.96
C THR A 335 -13.45 14.12 -2.26
N PHE A 336 -13.25 12.79 -2.30
CA PHE A 336 -12.73 12.10 -3.47
C PHE A 336 -13.71 12.14 -4.64
N ARG A 337 -13.21 12.52 -5.81
CA ARG A 337 -13.91 12.30 -7.08
C ARG A 337 -13.70 10.87 -7.57
N PRO A 338 -14.57 10.34 -8.45
CA PRO A 338 -14.46 8.97 -8.95
C PRO A 338 -13.07 8.62 -9.50
N GLN A 339 -12.45 9.52 -10.28
CA GLN A 339 -11.11 9.31 -10.82
C GLN A 339 -10.04 9.21 -9.74
N GLU A 340 -10.13 10.04 -8.71
CA GLU A 340 -9.16 10.10 -7.61
C GLU A 340 -9.27 8.86 -6.72
N LEU A 341 -10.50 8.42 -6.40
CA LEU A 341 -10.75 7.23 -5.60
C LEU A 341 -10.23 5.95 -6.29
N VAL A 342 -10.52 5.81 -7.59
CA VAL A 342 -10.04 4.66 -8.37
C VAL A 342 -8.52 4.65 -8.42
N GLN A 343 -7.90 5.82 -8.66
CA GLN A 343 -6.46 5.93 -8.80
C GLN A 343 -5.72 5.64 -7.48
N ILE A 344 -6.23 6.13 -6.33
CA ILE A 344 -5.60 5.84 -5.04
C ILE A 344 -5.74 4.35 -4.69
N LEU A 345 -6.91 3.74 -4.84
CA LEU A 345 -7.11 2.31 -4.59
C LEU A 345 -6.21 1.44 -5.48
N TRP A 346 -6.16 1.78 -6.78
CA TRP A 346 -5.27 1.11 -7.73
C TRP A 346 -3.81 1.23 -7.34
N ALA A 347 -3.35 2.42 -6.94
CA ALA A 347 -1.96 2.65 -6.56
C ALA A 347 -1.55 1.82 -5.34
N PHE A 348 -2.39 1.78 -4.31
CA PHE A 348 -2.15 0.98 -3.11
C PHE A 348 -2.15 -0.52 -3.42
N ALA A 349 -3.10 -0.99 -4.24
CA ALA A 349 -3.11 -2.36 -4.73
C ALA A 349 -1.85 -2.69 -5.53
N CYS A 350 -1.45 -1.88 -6.51
CA CYS A 350 -0.24 -2.08 -7.31
C CYS A 350 1.01 -2.22 -6.44
N MET A 351 1.14 -1.39 -5.40
CA MET A 351 2.28 -1.41 -4.48
C MET A 351 2.14 -2.43 -3.35
N ASN A 352 1.07 -3.24 -3.35
CA ASN A 352 0.75 -4.18 -2.28
C ASN A 352 0.80 -3.54 -0.88
N HIS A 353 0.30 -2.31 -0.76
CA HIS A 353 0.31 -1.56 0.50
C HIS A 353 -1.10 -1.50 1.08
N PRO A 354 -1.29 -1.78 2.39
CA PRO A 354 -2.61 -1.68 3.03
C PRO A 354 -3.15 -0.25 3.00
N ILE A 355 -4.48 -0.13 2.91
CA ILE A 355 -5.22 1.14 2.94
C ILE A 355 -6.49 1.04 3.80
N ASP A 356 -6.43 0.26 4.89
CA ASP A 356 -7.58 -0.07 5.74
C ASP A 356 -8.33 1.17 6.22
N PHE A 357 -7.63 2.26 6.59
CA PHE A 357 -8.26 3.51 7.02
C PHE A 357 -9.22 4.12 5.99
N LEU A 358 -8.92 4.00 4.68
CA LEU A 358 -9.82 4.45 3.63
C LEU A 358 -11.02 3.51 3.51
N PHE A 359 -10.79 2.19 3.55
CA PHE A 359 -11.88 1.22 3.51
C PHE A 359 -12.83 1.32 4.71
N ASP A 360 -12.30 1.48 5.92
CA ASP A 360 -13.09 1.70 7.14
C ASP A 360 -13.98 2.95 7.00
N SER A 361 -13.44 4.02 6.40
CA SER A 361 -14.18 5.25 6.15
C SER A 361 -15.23 5.08 5.05
N LEU A 362 -14.94 4.33 3.98
CA LEU A 362 -15.89 3.99 2.92
C LEU A 362 -17.03 3.11 3.45
N ASP A 363 -16.73 2.15 4.32
CA ASP A 363 -17.72 1.30 4.99
C ASP A 363 -18.61 2.13 5.93
N ALA A 364 -18.02 3.06 6.70
CA ALA A 364 -18.80 3.98 7.53
C ALA A 364 -19.78 4.83 6.69
N LEU A 365 -19.33 5.35 5.53
CA LEU A 365 -20.20 6.09 4.62
C LEU A 365 -21.34 5.23 4.04
N MET A 366 -21.12 3.93 3.82
CA MET A 366 -22.17 3.00 3.40
C MET A 366 -23.25 2.82 4.46
N VAL A 367 -22.85 2.76 5.73
CA VAL A 367 -23.77 2.59 6.86
C VAL A 367 -24.52 3.89 7.16
N GLU A 368 -23.84 5.02 7.13
CA GLU A 368 -24.43 6.33 7.42
C GLU A 368 -25.40 6.82 6.34
N LYS A 369 -25.21 6.38 5.09
CA LYS A 369 -26.04 6.80 3.94
C LYS A 369 -26.56 5.59 3.14
N PRO A 370 -27.48 4.78 3.70
CA PRO A 370 -28.00 3.59 3.01
C PRO A 370 -28.66 3.92 1.66
N ASP A 371 -29.41 5.03 1.61
CA ASP A 371 -30.06 5.50 0.37
C ASP A 371 -29.05 5.92 -0.71
N ALA A 372 -27.84 6.32 -0.30
CA ALA A 372 -26.77 6.67 -1.22
C ALA A 372 -26.08 5.45 -1.83
N GLN A 373 -26.28 4.23 -1.29
CA GLN A 373 -25.68 3.01 -1.83
C GLN A 373 -26.06 2.78 -3.31
N ALA A 374 -27.32 3.02 -3.65
CA ALA A 374 -27.83 2.93 -5.03
C ALA A 374 -27.22 3.99 -5.97
N THR A 375 -26.70 5.09 -5.41
CA THR A 375 -26.13 6.20 -6.17
C THR A 375 -24.60 6.32 -6.08
N THR A 376 -23.97 5.60 -5.15
CA THR A 376 -22.53 5.74 -4.82
C THR A 376 -21.67 5.55 -6.06
N PHE A 377 -22.00 4.53 -6.86
CA PHE A 377 -21.27 4.18 -8.06
C PHE A 377 -21.84 4.85 -9.32
N ARG A 378 -22.75 5.82 -9.21
CA ARG A 378 -23.20 6.61 -10.38
C ARG A 378 -22.04 7.42 -10.93
N GLY A 379 -21.90 7.44 -12.25
CA GLY A 379 -20.83 8.16 -12.94
C GLY A 379 -19.49 7.43 -13.03
N PHE A 380 -19.31 6.29 -12.33
CA PHE A 380 -18.15 5.43 -12.54
C PHE A 380 -18.28 4.64 -13.84
N SER A 381 -17.21 4.64 -14.65
CA SER A 381 -17.10 3.81 -15.84
C SER A 381 -16.88 2.34 -15.47
N GLN A 382 -17.12 1.44 -16.43
CA GLN A 382 -16.84 0.00 -16.27
C GLN A 382 -15.38 -0.26 -15.88
N GLN A 383 -14.43 0.36 -16.59
CA GLN A 383 -13.01 0.28 -16.26
C GLN A 383 -12.72 0.70 -14.81
N GLN A 384 -13.37 1.76 -14.33
CA GLN A 384 -13.17 2.23 -12.97
C GLN A 384 -13.73 1.25 -11.93
N LEU A 385 -14.92 0.67 -12.16
CA LEU A 385 -15.50 -0.34 -11.28
C LEU A 385 -14.62 -1.60 -11.21
N ALA A 386 -14.17 -2.09 -12.37
CA ALA A 386 -13.28 -3.24 -12.46
C ALA A 386 -11.96 -3.00 -11.72
N SER A 387 -11.36 -1.83 -11.90
CA SER A 387 -10.11 -1.48 -11.22
C SER A 387 -10.27 -1.42 -9.70
N MET A 388 -11.39 -0.90 -9.19
CA MET A 388 -11.66 -0.90 -7.74
C MET A 388 -11.91 -2.31 -7.20
N ALA A 389 -12.61 -3.17 -7.95
CA ALA A 389 -12.85 -4.55 -7.56
C ALA A 389 -11.54 -5.35 -7.52
N TRP A 390 -10.72 -5.21 -8.55
CA TRP A 390 -9.38 -5.77 -8.59
C TRP A 390 -8.50 -5.25 -7.45
N SER A 391 -8.54 -3.95 -7.16
CA SER A 391 -7.76 -3.36 -6.07
C SER A 391 -8.15 -3.96 -4.71
N SER A 392 -9.45 -4.15 -4.50
CA SER A 392 -9.97 -4.77 -3.28
C SER A 392 -9.57 -6.25 -3.18
N ALA A 393 -9.59 -6.98 -4.31
CA ALA A 393 -9.11 -8.35 -4.38
C ALA A 393 -7.62 -8.44 -4.04
N VAL A 394 -6.75 -7.65 -4.69
CA VAL A 394 -5.31 -7.60 -4.37
C VAL A 394 -5.07 -7.37 -2.87
N LEU A 395 -5.78 -6.39 -2.29
CA LEU A 395 -5.61 -6.00 -0.89
C LEU A 395 -6.33 -6.94 0.11
N GLY A 396 -7.08 -7.95 -0.37
CA GLY A 396 -7.79 -8.91 0.48
C GLY A 396 -8.99 -8.32 1.24
N GLN A 397 -9.66 -7.32 0.66
CA GLN A 397 -10.73 -6.53 1.31
C GLN A 397 -12.12 -6.83 0.72
N MET A 398 -12.36 -8.07 0.29
CA MET A 398 -13.56 -8.47 -0.46
C MET A 398 -14.79 -8.77 0.42
N ASP A 399 -14.59 -8.96 1.73
CA ASP A 399 -15.64 -9.21 2.73
C ASP A 399 -16.33 -7.93 3.21
N ARG A 400 -15.82 -6.76 2.80
CA ARG A 400 -16.29 -5.46 3.26
C ARG A 400 -17.65 -5.05 2.67
N PRO A 401 -18.49 -4.33 3.44
CA PRO A 401 -19.73 -3.72 2.94
C PRO A 401 -19.56 -2.90 1.66
N TRP A 402 -18.48 -2.12 1.57
CA TRP A 402 -18.14 -1.36 0.36
C TRP A 402 -17.96 -2.27 -0.85
N PHE A 403 -17.18 -3.35 -0.72
CA PHE A 403 -16.95 -4.30 -1.81
C PHE A 403 -18.22 -5.03 -2.21
N ILE A 404 -19.03 -5.49 -1.25
CA ILE A 404 -20.33 -6.13 -1.52
C ILE A 404 -21.22 -5.20 -2.36
N SER A 405 -21.23 -3.91 -2.03
CA SER A 405 -22.00 -2.89 -2.76
C SER A 405 -21.45 -2.67 -4.17
N LEU A 406 -20.13 -2.60 -4.31
CA LEU A 406 -19.44 -2.50 -5.59
C LEU A 406 -19.76 -3.69 -6.50
N TRP A 407 -19.67 -4.92 -5.96
CA TRP A 407 -19.93 -6.14 -6.72
C TRP A 407 -21.38 -6.26 -7.17
N LYS A 408 -22.34 -5.91 -6.29
CA LYS A 408 -23.75 -5.79 -6.65
C LYS A 408 -23.97 -4.80 -7.79
N CYS A 409 -23.26 -3.66 -7.78
CA CYS A 409 -23.34 -2.67 -8.85
C CYS A 409 -22.75 -3.20 -10.18
N ILE A 410 -21.62 -3.91 -10.13
CA ILE A 410 -21.01 -4.55 -11.30
C ILE A 410 -22.00 -5.54 -11.94
N ASN A 411 -22.61 -6.42 -11.15
CA ASN A 411 -23.62 -7.38 -11.62
C ASN A 411 -24.88 -6.71 -12.16
N ALA A 412 -25.40 -5.68 -11.49
CA ALA A 412 -26.58 -4.95 -11.95
C ALA A 412 -26.35 -4.24 -13.30
N ARG A 413 -25.08 -4.07 -13.70
CA ARG A 413 -24.68 -3.48 -14.99
C ARG A 413 -24.19 -4.54 -15.98
N SER A 414 -24.38 -5.85 -15.74
CA SER A 414 -23.88 -6.97 -16.57
C SER A 414 -24.04 -6.72 -18.08
N MET A 415 -25.24 -6.30 -18.49
CA MET A 415 -25.56 -6.00 -19.90
C MET A 415 -24.70 -4.90 -20.51
N ALA A 416 -24.28 -3.89 -19.74
CA ALA A 416 -23.42 -2.83 -20.23
C ALA A 416 -22.03 -3.36 -20.58
N TRP A 417 -21.51 -4.34 -19.84
CA TRP A 417 -20.19 -4.93 -20.09
C TRP A 417 -20.17 -5.79 -21.35
N THR A 418 -21.32 -6.35 -21.74
CA THR A 418 -21.46 -7.17 -22.95
C THR A 418 -21.57 -6.37 -24.26
N SER A 419 -21.36 -5.05 -24.19
CA SER A 419 -21.44 -4.16 -25.36
C SER A 419 -20.26 -4.36 -26.31
N GLU A 420 -20.50 -4.20 -27.62
CA GLU A 420 -19.49 -4.37 -28.68
C GLU A 420 -18.28 -3.42 -28.53
N LEU A 421 -18.46 -2.27 -27.86
CA LEU A 421 -17.39 -1.29 -27.65
C LEU A 421 -16.27 -1.82 -26.73
N ASP A 422 -16.63 -2.67 -25.76
CA ASP A 422 -15.72 -3.20 -24.75
C ASP A 422 -14.99 -4.47 -25.23
N ARG A 423 -15.43 -5.08 -26.35
CA ARG A 423 -14.79 -6.24 -27.00
C ARG A 423 -13.51 -5.92 -27.79
N LYS A 424 -13.12 -4.65 -27.92
CA LYS A 424 -11.90 -4.28 -28.67
C LYS A 424 -10.65 -4.82 -27.95
N PRO A 425 -9.59 -5.29 -28.65
CA PRO A 425 -8.42 -5.94 -28.05
C PRO A 425 -7.65 -5.09 -27.02
N LYS A 426 -7.68 -3.75 -27.15
CA LYS A 426 -7.07 -2.82 -26.17
C LYS A 426 -7.97 -2.54 -24.96
N GLY A 427 -9.20 -3.04 -24.95
CA GLY A 427 -10.22 -2.85 -23.91
C GLY A 427 -10.32 -3.99 -22.90
N ALA A 428 -9.76 -5.18 -23.16
CA ALA A 428 -9.97 -6.36 -22.31
C ALA A 428 -9.36 -6.26 -20.89
N GLN A 429 -8.45 -5.31 -20.62
CA GLN A 429 -7.76 -5.20 -19.34
C GLN A 429 -8.73 -5.13 -18.14
N HIS A 430 -9.84 -4.39 -18.28
CA HIS A 430 -10.82 -4.30 -17.19
C HIS A 430 -11.62 -5.60 -17.00
N LEU A 431 -11.84 -6.37 -18.07
CA LEU A 431 -12.45 -7.71 -17.98
C LEU A 431 -11.51 -8.70 -17.30
N CYS A 432 -10.21 -8.65 -17.60
CA CYS A 432 -9.19 -9.43 -16.90
C CYS A 432 -9.13 -9.06 -15.41
N GLN A 433 -9.20 -7.77 -15.07
CA GLN A 433 -9.29 -7.32 -13.68
C GLN A 433 -10.52 -7.87 -12.96
N LEU A 434 -11.69 -7.88 -13.62
CA LEU A 434 -12.90 -8.50 -13.07
C LEU A 434 -12.76 -10.01 -12.91
N TYR A 435 -12.18 -10.71 -13.89
CA TYR A 435 -11.89 -12.14 -13.77
C TYR A 435 -11.07 -12.43 -12.52
N GLN A 436 -10.00 -11.68 -12.31
CA GLN A 436 -9.13 -11.87 -11.14
C GLN A 436 -9.86 -11.60 -9.82
N ALA A 437 -10.71 -10.57 -9.77
CA ALA A 437 -11.55 -10.30 -8.60
C ALA A 437 -12.61 -11.39 -8.36
N ASN A 438 -13.26 -11.89 -9.42
CA ASN A 438 -14.22 -12.99 -9.37
C ASN A 438 -13.56 -14.30 -8.89
N LEU A 439 -12.36 -14.59 -9.39
CA LEU A 439 -11.57 -15.75 -8.98
C LEU A 439 -11.19 -15.64 -7.50
N ALA A 440 -10.76 -14.45 -7.05
CA ALA A 440 -10.47 -14.19 -5.65
C ALA A 440 -11.68 -14.39 -4.74
N LEU A 441 -12.86 -13.91 -5.14
CA LEU A 441 -14.10 -14.18 -4.42
C LEU A 441 -14.39 -15.67 -4.27
N ARG A 442 -14.27 -16.43 -5.37
CA ARG A 442 -14.57 -17.87 -5.39
C ARG A 442 -13.62 -18.69 -4.53
N LEU A 443 -12.33 -18.33 -4.51
CA LEU A 443 -11.29 -19.11 -3.83
C LEU A 443 -11.06 -18.67 -2.39
N GLU A 444 -11.11 -17.37 -2.10
CA GLU A 444 -10.73 -16.81 -0.80
C GLU A 444 -11.96 -16.48 0.07
N CYS A 445 -13.15 -16.38 -0.53
CA CYS A 445 -14.40 -16.08 0.18
C CYS A 445 -15.52 -17.06 -0.18
N PRO A 446 -15.34 -18.38 0.02
CA PRO A 446 -16.32 -19.39 -0.40
C PRO A 446 -17.69 -19.26 0.28
N ASP A 447 -17.72 -18.69 1.49
CA ASP A 447 -18.96 -18.44 2.25
C ASP A 447 -19.70 -17.16 1.80
N SER A 448 -19.12 -16.39 0.88
CA SER A 448 -19.74 -15.18 0.37
C SER A 448 -20.97 -15.51 -0.46
N LEU A 449 -22.09 -14.81 -0.20
CA LEU A 449 -23.30 -14.89 -1.03
C LEU A 449 -23.17 -14.12 -2.35
N LEU A 450 -22.02 -13.51 -2.62
CA LEU A 450 -21.76 -12.81 -3.87
C LEU A 450 -21.58 -13.82 -5.01
N VAL A 451 -22.55 -13.83 -5.92
CA VAL A 451 -22.44 -14.54 -7.20
C VAL A 451 -22.05 -13.56 -8.31
N THR A 452 -21.55 -14.10 -9.41
CA THR A 452 -21.31 -13.32 -10.64
C THR A 452 -22.41 -13.67 -11.63
N GLU A 453 -22.98 -12.65 -12.25
CA GLU A 453 -24.00 -12.81 -13.30
C GLU A 453 -23.44 -13.70 -14.43
N ARG A 454 -24.24 -14.62 -14.95
CA ARG A 454 -23.82 -15.71 -15.86
C ARG A 454 -23.22 -15.18 -17.16
N GLU A 455 -23.85 -14.19 -17.80
CA GLU A 455 -23.32 -13.63 -19.04
C GLU A 455 -22.02 -12.86 -18.79
N LEU A 456 -21.95 -12.12 -17.68
CA LEU A 456 -20.71 -11.46 -17.26
C LEU A 456 -19.58 -12.47 -16.96
N ASP A 457 -19.88 -13.56 -16.26
CA ASP A 457 -18.92 -14.61 -15.91
C ASP A 457 -18.32 -15.27 -17.16
N ALA A 458 -19.18 -15.62 -18.13
CA ALA A 458 -18.72 -16.18 -19.41
C ALA A 458 -17.77 -15.22 -20.14
N MET A 459 -18.08 -13.92 -20.13
CA MET A 459 -17.30 -12.92 -20.83
C MET A 459 -15.95 -12.63 -20.17
N ILE A 460 -15.89 -12.52 -18.84
CA ILE A 460 -14.61 -12.31 -18.15
C ILE A 460 -13.71 -13.55 -18.26
N HIS A 461 -14.29 -14.75 -18.28
CA HIS A 461 -13.56 -15.99 -18.58
C HIS A 461 -12.99 -15.97 -20.01
N GLU A 462 -13.80 -15.64 -21.02
CA GLU A 462 -13.34 -15.55 -22.41
C GLU A 462 -12.20 -14.53 -22.57
N ALA A 463 -12.32 -13.36 -21.94
CA ALA A 463 -11.28 -12.34 -21.95
C ALA A 463 -9.98 -12.85 -21.31
N TRP A 464 -10.08 -13.55 -20.18
CA TRP A 464 -8.93 -14.09 -19.47
C TRP A 464 -8.22 -15.21 -20.24
N GLU A 465 -8.96 -16.12 -20.87
CA GLU A 465 -8.35 -17.18 -21.70
C GLU A 465 -7.59 -16.59 -22.89
N LYS A 466 -8.11 -15.52 -23.51
CA LYS A 466 -7.38 -14.78 -24.56
C LYS A 466 -6.11 -14.13 -24.03
N GLU A 467 -6.14 -13.54 -22.85
CA GLU A 467 -4.97 -12.91 -22.20
C GLU A 467 -3.89 -13.94 -21.85
N LYS A 468 -4.28 -15.09 -21.26
CA LYS A 468 -3.36 -16.21 -20.99
C LYS A 468 -2.69 -16.69 -22.28
N ALA A 469 -3.47 -16.87 -23.35
CA ALA A 469 -2.95 -17.31 -24.64
C ALA A 469 -2.02 -16.28 -25.33
N ALA A 470 -2.16 -14.98 -25.03
CA ALA A 470 -1.32 -13.93 -25.61
C ALA A 470 0.04 -13.75 -24.90
N SER A 471 0.17 -14.21 -23.65
CA SER A 471 1.31 -13.92 -22.77
C SER A 471 2.53 -14.84 -22.95
N LYS A 472 2.65 -15.54 -24.08
CA LYS A 472 3.61 -16.65 -24.34
C LYS A 472 5.03 -16.23 -24.69
N LEU A 473 5.50 -15.10 -24.17
CA LEU A 473 6.88 -14.64 -24.40
C LEU A 473 7.80 -15.21 -23.31
N SER A 474 8.20 -16.48 -23.49
CA SER A 474 9.26 -17.11 -22.69
C SER A 474 10.55 -16.29 -22.77
N SER A 475 10.96 -15.70 -21.65
CA SER A 475 12.20 -14.93 -21.55
C SER A 475 13.43 -15.84 -21.71
N GLY A 476 14.63 -15.25 -21.86
CA GLY A 476 15.87 -16.02 -21.86
C GLY A 476 16.05 -16.86 -20.57
N ASP A 477 15.62 -16.31 -19.43
CA ASP A 477 15.69 -16.98 -18.14
C ASP A 477 14.74 -18.19 -18.09
N HIS A 478 13.54 -18.10 -18.68
CA HIS A 478 12.60 -19.24 -18.74
C HIS A 478 13.22 -20.44 -19.45
N LYS A 479 13.83 -20.20 -20.62
CA LYS A 479 14.48 -21.27 -21.40
C LYS A 479 15.65 -21.88 -20.65
N GLU A 480 16.39 -21.08 -19.89
CA GLU A 480 17.50 -21.58 -19.10
C GLU A 480 17.04 -22.40 -17.89
N VAL A 481 16.06 -21.91 -17.13
CA VAL A 481 15.48 -22.66 -16.01
C VAL A 481 14.92 -23.99 -16.50
N ASP A 482 14.11 -23.99 -17.57
CA ASP A 482 13.54 -25.19 -18.18
C ASP A 482 14.62 -26.23 -18.55
N ARG A 483 15.68 -25.79 -19.24
CA ARG A 483 16.83 -26.65 -19.61
C ARG A 483 17.49 -27.29 -18.39
N LEU A 484 17.64 -26.55 -17.29
CA LEU A 484 18.33 -27.02 -16.09
C LEU A 484 17.46 -27.91 -15.19
N LEU A 485 16.14 -27.77 -15.25
CA LEU A 485 15.24 -28.52 -14.39
C LEU A 485 15.30 -30.03 -14.62
N VAL A 486 15.38 -30.47 -15.88
CA VAL A 486 15.48 -31.90 -16.19
C VAL A 486 16.71 -32.53 -15.51
N GLY A 487 17.86 -31.85 -15.54
CA GLY A 487 19.09 -32.31 -14.87
C GLY A 487 19.09 -32.09 -13.35
N ALA A 488 18.29 -31.14 -12.85
CA ALA A 488 18.17 -30.88 -11.43
C ALA A 488 17.26 -31.91 -10.73
N THR A 489 16.14 -32.31 -11.35
CA THR A 489 15.07 -33.09 -10.72
C THR A 489 14.87 -34.50 -11.29
N GLY A 490 15.36 -34.77 -12.51
CA GLY A 490 15.03 -36.01 -13.22
C GLY A 490 13.56 -36.15 -13.62
N ARG A 491 12.76 -35.07 -13.54
CA ARG A 491 11.34 -35.05 -13.90
C ARG A 491 11.08 -34.16 -15.10
N SER A 492 10.02 -34.46 -15.84
CA SER A 492 9.54 -33.62 -16.93
C SER A 492 8.63 -32.52 -16.38
N TRP A 493 8.95 -31.27 -16.69
CA TRP A 493 8.13 -30.11 -16.37
C TRP A 493 7.34 -29.68 -17.60
N VAL A 494 6.14 -29.15 -17.40
CA VAL A 494 5.33 -28.56 -18.48
C VAL A 494 5.52 -27.05 -18.48
N SER A 495 6.14 -26.54 -19.53
CA SER A 495 6.35 -25.11 -19.73
C SER A 495 5.06 -24.42 -20.18
N GLU A 496 4.81 -23.20 -19.70
CA GLU A 496 3.64 -22.38 -20.03
C GLU A 496 2.31 -23.14 -19.83
N TYR A 497 2.12 -23.74 -18.65
CA TYR A 497 0.93 -24.55 -18.35
C TYR A 497 -0.32 -23.68 -18.09
N GLU A 498 -1.33 -23.83 -18.94
CA GLU A 498 -2.56 -23.02 -18.93
C GLU A 498 -3.76 -23.68 -18.21
N GLY A 499 -3.60 -24.92 -17.72
CA GLY A 499 -4.67 -25.67 -17.06
C GLY A 499 -4.98 -25.23 -15.63
N ALA A 500 -4.20 -24.29 -15.09
CA ALA A 500 -4.46 -23.64 -13.81
C ALA A 500 -5.26 -22.32 -14.02
N PRO A 501 -5.80 -21.71 -12.94
CA PRO A 501 -6.49 -20.42 -13.05
C PRO A 501 -5.64 -19.29 -13.64
N TYR A 502 -4.32 -19.38 -13.50
CA TYR A 502 -3.33 -18.55 -14.19
C TYR A 502 -2.43 -19.43 -15.06
N SER A 503 -1.79 -18.82 -16.07
CA SER A 503 -0.66 -19.47 -16.74
C SER A 503 0.51 -19.61 -15.76
N LEU A 504 1.06 -20.82 -15.68
CA LEU A 504 2.23 -21.16 -14.88
C LEU A 504 3.45 -21.28 -15.79
N ASP A 505 4.59 -20.74 -15.37
CA ASP A 505 5.78 -20.75 -16.21
C ASP A 505 6.29 -22.17 -16.41
N LEU A 506 6.39 -22.95 -15.33
CA LEU A 506 6.80 -24.36 -15.32
C LEU A 506 5.99 -25.11 -14.27
N ALA A 507 5.36 -26.23 -14.65
CA ALA A 507 4.49 -27.01 -13.78
C ALA A 507 4.82 -28.50 -13.74
N LEU A 508 4.85 -29.08 -12.54
CA LEU A 508 4.66 -30.51 -12.28
C LEU A 508 3.19 -30.73 -11.96
N VAL A 509 2.43 -31.08 -13.00
CA VAL A 509 0.96 -31.11 -12.97
C VAL A 509 0.43 -32.18 -12.01
N ASP A 510 1.09 -33.33 -11.93
CA ASP A 510 0.72 -34.45 -11.06
C ASP A 510 0.86 -34.11 -9.57
N LEU A 511 1.83 -33.26 -9.22
CA LEU A 511 2.08 -32.84 -7.85
C LEU A 511 1.48 -31.46 -7.50
N LYS A 512 0.84 -30.78 -8.46
CA LYS A 512 0.44 -29.37 -8.35
C LYS A 512 1.58 -28.46 -7.83
N VAL A 513 2.81 -28.67 -8.29
CA VAL A 513 3.96 -27.80 -7.98
C VAL A 513 4.26 -26.94 -9.20
N ALA A 514 4.50 -25.65 -9.00
CA ALA A 514 4.85 -24.73 -10.06
C ALA A 514 6.06 -23.86 -9.68
N LEU A 515 6.93 -23.63 -10.65
CA LEU A 515 7.97 -22.61 -10.59
C LEU A 515 7.49 -21.38 -11.35
N GLU A 516 7.64 -20.22 -10.71
CA GLU A 516 7.25 -18.92 -11.24
C GLU A 516 8.50 -18.05 -11.37
N ILE A 517 8.83 -17.61 -12.57
CA ILE A 517 10.04 -16.84 -12.86
C ILE A 517 9.67 -15.36 -12.83
N ASP A 518 9.84 -14.76 -11.65
CA ASP A 518 9.43 -13.39 -11.40
C ASP A 518 10.44 -12.40 -11.97
N GLY A 519 10.10 -11.80 -13.12
CA GLY A 519 10.91 -10.76 -13.76
C GLY A 519 10.92 -9.42 -13.01
N ARG A 520 11.73 -8.46 -13.48
CA ARG A 520 11.89 -7.12 -12.86
C ARG A 520 10.57 -6.37 -12.60
N THR A 521 9.57 -6.58 -13.45
CA THR A 521 8.26 -5.91 -13.34
C THR A 521 7.37 -6.47 -12.23
N HIS A 522 7.75 -7.59 -11.60
CA HIS A 522 7.04 -8.20 -10.47
C HIS A 522 7.42 -7.54 -9.15
N PHE A 523 8.47 -6.72 -9.15
CA PHE A 523 9.04 -6.11 -7.96
C PHE A 523 9.10 -4.59 -8.08
N SER A 524 9.10 -3.92 -6.92
CA SER A 524 9.43 -2.51 -6.85
C SER A 524 10.88 -2.30 -7.29
N ARG A 525 11.13 -1.26 -8.09
CA ARG A 525 12.43 -1.00 -8.70
C ARG A 525 13.56 -0.61 -7.74
N ASN A 526 13.24 -0.16 -6.52
CA ASN A 526 14.22 0.34 -5.53
C ASN A 526 14.44 -0.63 -4.36
N THR A 527 13.40 -1.34 -3.90
CA THR A 527 13.51 -2.23 -2.73
C THR A 527 13.29 -3.71 -3.05
N ASN A 528 13.09 -4.08 -4.32
CA ASN A 528 12.75 -5.44 -4.76
C ASN A 528 11.58 -6.08 -3.97
N THR A 529 10.61 -5.28 -3.53
CA THR A 529 9.39 -5.75 -2.85
C THR A 529 8.36 -6.22 -3.87
N LEU A 530 7.73 -7.36 -3.63
CA LEU A 530 6.75 -7.96 -4.54
C LEU A 530 5.53 -7.04 -4.73
N LEU A 531 5.10 -6.85 -5.97
CA LEU A 531 3.98 -5.99 -6.34
C LEU A 531 2.65 -6.73 -6.31
N GLY A 532 1.55 -5.98 -6.21
CA GLY A 532 0.23 -6.54 -5.90
C GLY A 532 -0.33 -7.52 -6.94
N HIS A 533 -0.03 -7.33 -8.22
CA HIS A 533 -0.47 -8.26 -9.26
C HIS A 533 0.19 -9.64 -9.11
N THR A 534 1.49 -9.67 -8.77
CA THR A 534 2.23 -10.91 -8.50
C THR A 534 1.79 -11.55 -7.20
N VAL A 535 1.60 -10.74 -6.15
CA VAL A 535 1.05 -11.20 -4.86
C VAL A 535 -0.31 -11.86 -5.05
N LEU A 536 -1.22 -11.22 -5.80
CA LEU A 536 -2.54 -11.77 -6.10
C LEU A 536 -2.42 -13.07 -6.89
N LYS A 537 -1.64 -13.13 -7.97
CA LYS A 537 -1.41 -14.36 -8.74
C LYS A 537 -0.97 -15.51 -7.83
N GLN A 538 0.07 -15.30 -7.04
CA GLN A 538 0.59 -16.33 -6.16
C GLN A 538 -0.43 -16.75 -5.08
N ARG A 539 -1.19 -15.80 -4.53
CA ARG A 539 -2.21 -16.09 -3.50
C ARG A 539 -3.36 -16.93 -4.06
N LEU A 540 -3.86 -16.58 -5.23
CA LEU A 540 -4.95 -17.30 -5.90
C LEU A 540 -4.53 -18.69 -6.37
N LEU A 541 -3.31 -18.84 -6.88
CA LEU A 541 -2.77 -20.16 -7.22
C LEU A 541 -2.64 -21.06 -5.98
N ARG A 542 -2.16 -20.53 -4.86
CA ARG A 542 -2.11 -21.26 -3.57
C ARG A 542 -3.51 -21.63 -3.08
N ALA A 543 -4.48 -20.72 -3.21
CA ALA A 543 -5.88 -21.00 -2.88
C ALA A 543 -6.51 -22.07 -3.81
N ALA A 544 -5.99 -22.20 -5.04
CA ALA A 544 -6.30 -23.29 -5.97
C ALA A 544 -5.45 -24.56 -5.74
N GLU A 545 -4.84 -24.68 -4.56
CA GLU A 545 -4.03 -25.82 -4.10
C GLU A 545 -2.74 -26.06 -4.90
N TRP A 546 -2.20 -25.02 -5.57
CA TRP A 546 -0.87 -25.10 -6.16
C TRP A 546 0.21 -24.70 -5.16
N THR A 547 1.27 -25.48 -5.12
CA THR A 547 2.51 -25.10 -4.45
C THR A 547 3.32 -24.23 -5.39
N ILE A 548 3.43 -22.93 -5.08
CA ILE A 548 4.14 -21.95 -5.91
C ILE A 548 5.52 -21.64 -5.33
N ILE A 549 6.55 -21.91 -6.13
CA ILE A 549 7.96 -21.69 -5.82
C ILE A 549 8.46 -20.54 -6.74
N PRO A 550 8.60 -19.31 -6.22
CA PRO A 550 9.10 -18.21 -7.03
C PRO A 550 10.62 -18.32 -7.26
N ILE A 551 11.06 -17.86 -8.42
CA ILE A 551 12.45 -17.61 -8.79
C ILE A 551 12.57 -16.10 -9.05
N PRO A 552 12.96 -15.30 -8.06
CA PRO A 552 13.13 -13.86 -8.24
C PRO A 552 14.28 -13.55 -9.19
N PHE A 553 14.09 -12.60 -10.12
CA PHE A 553 15.14 -12.22 -11.08
C PHE A 553 16.46 -11.83 -10.40
N HIS A 554 16.42 -11.15 -9.26
CA HIS A 554 17.62 -10.64 -8.59
C HIS A 554 18.42 -11.78 -7.94
N GLU A 555 17.75 -12.81 -7.42
CA GLU A 555 18.44 -14.01 -6.94
C GLU A 555 19.02 -14.81 -8.13
N TRP A 556 18.28 -14.91 -9.24
CA TRP A 556 18.72 -15.65 -10.42
C TRP A 556 19.93 -15.01 -11.13
N GLU A 557 19.95 -13.67 -11.23
CA GLU A 557 21.01 -12.90 -11.86
C GLU A 557 22.33 -12.91 -11.05
N GLU A 558 22.27 -13.13 -9.74
CA GLU A 558 23.46 -13.23 -8.88
C GLU A 558 24.25 -14.54 -9.09
N LEU A 559 23.58 -15.59 -9.56
CA LEU A 559 24.17 -16.94 -9.74
C LEU A 559 25.10 -16.98 -10.94
N ARG A 560 26.31 -17.49 -10.75
CA ARG A 560 27.36 -17.57 -11.77
C ARG A 560 27.47 -18.97 -12.36
N GLY A 561 27.01 -19.08 -13.60
CA GLY A 561 27.14 -20.29 -14.40
C GLY A 561 26.17 -21.41 -14.00
N GLU A 562 26.26 -22.49 -14.76
CA GLU A 562 25.28 -23.59 -14.73
C GLU A 562 25.26 -24.36 -13.40
N LEU A 563 26.41 -24.55 -12.76
CA LEU A 563 26.51 -25.32 -11.52
C LEU A 563 25.79 -24.63 -10.35
N GLU A 564 25.96 -23.32 -10.19
CA GLU A 564 25.30 -22.54 -9.13
C GLU A 564 23.79 -22.49 -9.34
N ARG A 565 23.35 -22.24 -10.58
CA ARG A 565 21.94 -22.26 -10.98
C ARG A 565 21.28 -23.61 -10.73
N THR A 566 21.93 -24.71 -11.10
CA THR A 566 21.44 -26.06 -10.84
C THR A 566 21.32 -26.35 -9.34
N ARG A 567 22.32 -25.97 -8.55
CA ARG A 567 22.27 -26.12 -7.08
C ARG A 567 21.18 -25.27 -6.44
N TYR A 568 20.97 -24.06 -6.94
CA TYR A 568 19.89 -23.18 -6.51
C TYR A 568 18.52 -23.83 -6.76
N LEU A 569 18.26 -24.31 -7.99
CA LEU A 569 17.02 -25.03 -8.31
C LEU A 569 16.82 -26.27 -7.44
N ARG A 570 17.86 -27.09 -7.21
CA ARG A 570 17.77 -28.24 -6.30
C ARG A 570 17.39 -27.85 -4.87
N ARG A 571 17.95 -26.75 -4.35
CA ARG A 571 17.61 -26.26 -3.01
C ARG A 571 16.18 -25.74 -2.91
N LEU A 572 15.70 -25.03 -3.95
CA LEU A 572 14.31 -24.54 -3.98
C LEU A 572 13.29 -25.69 -4.02
N LEU A 573 13.65 -26.78 -4.68
CA LEU A 573 12.78 -27.93 -4.90
C LEU A 573 12.91 -29.00 -3.80
N ASP A 574 13.86 -28.83 -2.88
CA ASP A 574 14.09 -29.75 -1.78
C ASP A 574 12.83 -29.87 -0.90
N GLY A 575 12.34 -31.10 -0.71
CA GLY A 575 11.11 -31.37 0.02
C GLY A 575 9.81 -31.32 -0.80
N PHE A 576 9.86 -30.95 -2.08
CA PHE A 576 8.69 -30.99 -2.99
C PHE A 576 8.77 -32.11 -4.02
N ILE A 577 9.98 -32.59 -4.32
CA ILE A 577 10.31 -33.56 -5.37
C ILE A 577 11.28 -34.58 -4.80
#